data_AF-A0A2X1X0E9-F1
#
_entry.id   AF-A0A2X1X0E9-F1
#
_cell.length_a   1.000
_cell.length_b   1.000
_cell.length_c   1.000
_cell.angle_alpha   90.00
_cell.angle_beta   90.00
_cell.angle_gamma   90.00
#
_symmetry.space_group_name_H-M   'P 1'
#
loop_
_entity.id
_entity.type
_entity.pdbx_description
1 polymer ?
#
loop_
_entity_poly.entity_id
_entity_poly.type
_entity_poly.pdbx_seq_one_letter_code
_entity_poly.pdbx_strand_id
1 'polypeptide(L)' 'MKKILSISSLILLVLIFGLVIFFTKSKDISNSRLDEIKKSGKIVMGCNANYPPFEFHKNIDDKDEILGLDVFIERK' A
#
# COMPACT_ATOMS: atom_id res chain seq x y z
N MET A 1 6.16 51.51 -19.22
CA MET A 1 6.41 50.40 -20.18
C MET A 1 7.27 49.29 -19.56
N LYS A 2 8.49 49.56 -19.06
CA LYS A 2 9.37 48.53 -18.45
C LYS A 2 8.72 47.72 -17.29
N LYS A 3 7.95 48.37 -16.42
CA LYS A 3 7.22 47.71 -15.32
C LYS A 3 6.11 46.77 -15.81
N ILE A 4 5.41 47.13 -16.90
CA ILE A 4 4.31 46.33 -17.48
C ILE A 4 4.87 45.09 -18.18
N LEU A 5 5.98 45.22 -18.91
CA LEU A 5 6.71 44.07 -19.47
C LEU A 5 7.18 43.09 -18.39
N SER A 6 7.69 43.63 -17.26
CA SER A 6 8.16 42.80 -16.14
C SER A 6 7.02 42.01 -15.48
N ILE A 7 5.84 42.62 -15.32
CA ILE A 7 4.66 41.96 -14.73
C ILE A 7 4.11 40.87 -15.67
N SER A 8 4.03 41.14 -16.97
CA SER A 8 3.63 40.15 -17.99
C SER A 8 4.55 38.93 -18.02
N SER A 9 5.86 39.15 -17.93
CA SER A 9 6.85 38.07 -17.87
C SER A 9 6.70 37.21 -16.61
N LEU A 10 6.37 37.82 -15.47
CA LEU A 10 6.17 37.11 -14.21
C LEU A 10 4.92 36.21 -14.24
N ILE A 11 3.83 36.70 -14.84
CA ILE A 11 2.58 35.93 -14.99
C ILE A 11 2.80 34.71 -15.89
N LEU A 12 3.55 34.88 -16.99
CA LEU A 12 3.89 33.78 -17.88
C LEU A 12 4.74 32.71 -17.18
N LEU A 13 5.67 33.13 -16.32
CA LEU A 13 6.49 32.20 -15.54
C LEU A 13 5.67 31.37 -14.55
N VAL A 14 4.70 31.98 -13.86
CA VAL A 14 3.78 31.29 -12.94
C VAL A 14 2.90 30.27 -13.67
N LEU A 15 2.43 30.62 -14.88
CA LEU A 15 1.67 29.70 -15.74
C LEU A 15 2.50 28.49 -16.17
N ILE A 16 3.75 28.71 -16.58
CA ILE A 16 4.66 27.63 -16.98
C ILE A 16 4.97 26.73 -15.76
N PHE A 17 5.22 27.31 -14.59
CA PHE A 17 5.47 26.56 -13.36
C PHE A 17 4.27 25.71 -12.94
N GLY A 18 3.05 26.26 -13.04
CA GLY A 18 1.81 25.52 -12.78
C GLY A 18 1.62 24.35 -13.74
N LEU A 19 1.98 24.53 -15.02
CA LEU A 19 1.90 23.47 -16.02
C LEU A 19 2.90 22.34 -15.76
N VAL A 20 4.13 22.66 -15.35
CA VAL A 20 5.17 21.66 -15.03
C VAL A 20 4.75 20.78 -13.84
N ILE A 21 4.12 21.36 -12.81
CA ILE A 21 3.61 20.61 -11.66
C ILE A 21 2.46 19.66 -12.09
N PHE A 22 1.63 20.09 -13.04
CA PHE A 22 0.53 19.25 -13.54
C PHE A 22 1.03 18.07 -14.38
N PHE A 23 2.05 18.27 -15.22
CA PHE A 23 2.62 17.21 -16.07
C PHE A 23 3.51 16.21 -15.31
N THR A 24 4.04 16.59 -14.14
CA THR A 24 4.90 15.71 -13.31
C THR A 24 4.12 14.84 -12.34
N LYS A 25 2.79 14.90 -12.34
CA LYS A 25 1.94 14.04 -11.52
C LYS A 25 1.87 12.62 -12.09
N SER A 26 2.97 11.89 -11.93
CA SER A 26 3.00 10.45 -12.17
C SER A 26 2.15 9.75 -11.12
N LYS A 27 1.12 9.04 -11.57
CA LYS A 27 0.40 8.09 -10.72
C LYS A 27 1.33 6.90 -10.54
N ASP A 28 2.07 6.88 -9.43
CA ASP A 28 2.83 5.69 -9.04
C ASP A 28 1.84 4.52 -8.97
N ILE A 29 1.94 3.61 -9.94
CA ILE A 29 1.39 2.26 -9.83
C ILE A 29 2.40 1.48 -8.96
N SER A 30 2.70 2.02 -7.79
CA SER A 30 3.31 1.23 -6.74
C SER A 30 2.26 0.20 -6.35
N ASN A 31 2.68 -1.05 -6.20
CA ASN A 31 1.82 -2.10 -5.68
C ASN A 31 1.51 -1.77 -4.21
N SER A 32 0.57 -0.83 -3.98
CA SER A 32 0.31 -0.23 -2.66
C SER A 32 0.08 -1.29 -1.59
N ARG A 33 -0.58 -2.39 -1.97
CA ARG A 33 -0.80 -3.55 -1.09
C ARG A 33 0.48 -4.29 -0.73
N LEU A 34 1.39 -4.49 -1.69
CA LEU A 34 2.67 -5.13 -1.41
C LEU A 34 3.53 -4.26 -0.50
N ASP A 35 3.50 -2.95 -0.70
CA ASP A 35 4.25 -2.00 0.14
C ASP A 35 3.64 -1.90 1.54
N GLU A 36 2.31 -1.94 1.67
CA GLU A 36 1.60 -2.07 2.95
C GLU A 36 1.98 -3.36 3.69
N ILE A 37 2.00 -4.51 3.00
CA ILE A 37 2.39 -5.81 3.57
C ILE A 37 3.84 -5.80 4.02
N LYS A 38 4.76 -5.27 3.19
CA LYS A 38 6.17 -5.13 3.54
C LYS A 38 6.37 -4.21 4.75
N LYS A 39 5.64 -3.10 4.82
CA LYS A 39 5.71 -2.14 5.93
C LYS A 39 5.13 -2.70 7.22
N SER A 40 4.05 -3.49 7.15
CA SER A 40 3.43 -4.10 8.32
C SER A 40 4.24 -5.30 8.85
N GLY A 41 5.03 -5.94 7.98
CA GLY A 41 5.72 -7.20 8.28
C GLY A 41 4.77 -8.37 8.51
N LYS A 42 3.51 -8.26 8.04
CA LYS A 42 2.43 -9.22 8.32
C LYS A 42 1.61 -9.48 7.05
N ILE A 43 1.24 -10.75 6.86
CA ILE A 43 0.23 -11.17 5.89
C ILE A 43 -1.01 -11.57 6.69
N VAL A 44 -2.19 -11.15 6.22
CA VAL A 44 -3.47 -11.57 6.78
C VAL A 44 -4.03 -12.63 5.85
N MET A 45 -4.11 -13.86 6.34
CA MET A 45 -4.67 -15.00 5.61
C MET A 45 -6.07 -15.32 6.14
N GLY A 46 -7.05 -15.44 5.23
CA GLY A 46 -8.36 -16.00 5.55
C GLY A 46 -8.34 -17.52 5.37
N CYS A 47 -8.91 -18.25 6.31
CA CYS A 47 -9.00 -19.71 6.30
C CYS A 47 -10.39 -20.19 6.75
N ASN A 48 -10.76 -21.42 6.42
CA ASN A 48 -11.92 -22.11 6.96
C ASN A 48 -11.45 -23.26 7.85
N ALA A 49 -11.19 -22.96 9.13
CA ALA A 49 -10.56 -23.83 10.11
C ALA A 49 -11.42 -25.03 10.59
N ASN A 50 -12.02 -25.77 9.66
CA ASN A 50 -12.88 -26.93 9.90
C ASN A 50 -12.41 -28.18 9.12
N TYR A 51 -11.17 -28.21 8.65
CA TYR A 51 -10.65 -29.24 7.77
C TYR A 51 -9.34 -29.87 8.26
N PRO A 52 -9.36 -30.67 9.35
CA PRO A 52 -8.18 -31.42 9.78
C PRO A 52 -7.69 -32.40 8.69
N PRO A 53 -6.36 -32.56 8.48
CA PRO A 53 -5.24 -31.95 9.22
C PRO A 53 -4.71 -30.64 8.61
N PHE A 54 -5.41 -30.04 7.65
CA PHE A 54 -4.93 -28.89 6.86
C PHE A 54 -5.09 -27.56 7.60
N GLU A 55 -6.29 -27.29 8.11
CA GLU A 55 -6.61 -26.09 8.90
C GLU A 55 -7.76 -26.40 9.86
N PHE A 56 -7.53 -26.26 11.17
CA PHE A 56 -8.51 -26.61 12.18
C PHE A 56 -8.30 -25.92 13.52
N HIS A 57 -9.39 -25.73 14.26
CA HIS A 57 -9.38 -25.24 15.64
C HIS A 57 -8.80 -26.28 16.61
N LYS A 58 -7.96 -25.82 17.54
CA LYS A 58 -7.47 -26.60 18.68
C LYS A 58 -7.34 -25.70 19.89
N ASN A 59 -7.87 -26.16 21.04
CA ASN A 59 -7.65 -25.47 22.30
C ASN A 59 -6.28 -25.87 22.89
N ILE A 60 -5.44 -24.87 23.16
CA ILE A 60 -4.14 -25.01 23.84
C ILE A 60 -4.10 -23.98 24.97
N ASP A 61 -3.87 -24.42 26.21
CA ASP A 61 -3.82 -23.55 27.39
C ASP A 61 -5.04 -22.60 27.50
N ASP A 62 -6.24 -23.16 27.32
CA ASP A 62 -7.54 -22.46 27.31
C ASP A 62 -7.70 -21.39 26.21
N LYS A 63 -6.84 -21.40 25.18
CA LYS A 63 -6.92 -20.51 24.01
C LYS A 63 -7.22 -21.30 22.76
N ASP A 64 -8.15 -20.78 21.96
CA ASP A 64 -8.45 -21.32 20.64
C ASP A 64 -7.36 -20.89 19.64
N GLU A 65 -6.65 -21.88 19.10
CA GLU A 65 -5.62 -21.71 18.08
C GLU A 65 -6.02 -22.43 16.79
N ILE A 66 -5.74 -21.81 15.65
CA ILE A 66 -5.87 -22.47 14.34
C ILE A 66 -4.53 -23.13 14.01
N LEU A 67 -4.55 -24.44 13.76
CA LEU A 67 -3.39 -25.26 13.44
C LEU A 67 -3.64 -26.06 12.16
N GLY A 68 -2.57 -26.66 11.64
CA GLY A 68 -2.62 -27.58 10.52
C GLY A 68 -1.49 -27.34 9.53
N LEU A 69 -1.47 -28.15 8.47
CA LEU A 69 -0.46 -28.06 7.43
C LEU A 69 -0.43 -26.68 6.75
N ASP A 70 -1.59 -26.11 6.44
CA ASP A 70 -1.69 -24.85 5.69
C ASP A 70 -1.19 -23.68 6.54
N VAL A 71 -1.54 -23.67 7.84
CA VAL A 71 -1.03 -22.71 8.83
C VAL A 71 0.48 -22.84 9.03
N PHE A 72 1.01 -24.08 8.99
CA PHE A 72 2.45 -24.29 9.12
C PHE A 72 3.23 -23.74 7.92
N ILE A 73 2.70 -23.91 6.70
CA ILE A 73 3.29 -23.38 5.48
C ILE A 73 3.27 -21.84 5.51
N GLU A 74 2.18 -21.23 5.98
CA GLU A 74 2.07 -19.76 6.13
C GLU A 74 3.12 -19.19 7.09
N ARG A 75 3.40 -19.87 8.20
CA ARG A 75 4.29 -19.37 9.26
C ARG A 75 5.78 -19.54 8.97
N LYS A 76 6.16 -20.22 7.88
CA LYS A 76 7.56 -20.55 7.56
C LYS A 76 8.19 -19.53 6.62
#